data_AF-A0AAD8I937-F1
#
_entry.id   AF-A0AAD8I937-F1
#
_cell.length_a   1.000
_cell.length_b   1.000
_cell.length_c   1.000
_cell.angle_alpha   90.00
_cell.angle_beta   90.00
_cell.angle_gamma   90.00
#
_symmetry.space_group_name_H-M   'P 1'
#
loop_
_entity.id
_entity.type
_entity.pdbx_description
1 polymer ?
#
loop_
_entity_poly.entity_id
_entity_poly.type
_entity_poly.pdbx_seq_one_letter_code
_entity_poly.pdbx_strand_id
1 'polypeptide(L)'
;MVIDCYSRPNMITLIGSMFLVTSASLGFIYSPQLDSPPPRWVHLAHGILLFLYQTFDAVDGKQARRTNSSSPLGELFDHGCDALACTFEALAFGSTAMCGKDTFWFWVISAVPFYGATWEHFFTNTLILPVVNGPTEGLMLIYVGHIFTALVGAEWWVHQFGKSLPFLSWVPILSEVPTYRAVLYLMIAFAVIPTLTFNVQNVYKVVQARKGSMLLALAMLYPFVVLMAGILIWDYLSPYDIMVNYPYMVVLGTGLAFGFLVGRMVLAHLCDEPKGLKTNMCMSLVYLPFAIANTLTARLNDGIPLVEEKWVLLGYCVYTGALYLHFATSVVHEITTALGIYCFRITRKEA
;
A
#
# COMPACT_ATOMS: atom_id res chain seq x y z
N MET A 1 13.89 10.24 -21.27
CA MET A 1 12.46 10.48 -21.54
C MET A 1 12.23 11.99 -21.62
N VAL A 2 11.81 12.51 -22.78
CA VAL A 2 11.47 13.94 -22.92
C VAL A 2 10.01 14.11 -22.51
N ILE A 3 9.78 14.68 -21.33
CA ILE A 3 8.43 15.01 -20.87
C ILE A 3 8.03 16.33 -21.53
N ASP A 4 6.92 16.31 -22.28
CA ASP A 4 6.36 17.49 -22.91
C ASP A 4 5.98 18.55 -21.85
N CYS A 5 6.20 19.82 -22.18
CA CYS A 5 5.96 20.97 -21.31
C CYS A 5 4.47 21.16 -20.94
N TYR A 6 3.57 20.43 -21.61
CA TYR A 6 2.12 20.51 -21.43
C TYR A 6 1.51 19.43 -20.53
N SER A 7 2.24 18.35 -20.24
CA SER A 7 1.76 17.28 -19.35
C SER A 7 1.81 17.75 -17.90
N ARG A 8 0.68 17.67 -17.19
CA ARG A 8 0.66 17.92 -15.74
C ARG A 8 1.39 16.81 -14.98
N PRO A 9 1.95 17.12 -13.80
CA PRO A 9 2.52 16.14 -12.87
C PRO A 9 1.61 14.92 -12.66
N ASN A 10 0.32 15.13 -12.42
CA ASN A 10 -0.65 14.05 -12.17
C ASN A 10 -0.76 13.03 -13.31
N MET A 11 -0.49 13.42 -14.56
CA MET A 11 -0.45 12.47 -15.69
C MET A 11 0.80 11.60 -15.62
N ILE A 12 1.93 12.15 -15.19
CA ILE A 12 3.17 11.39 -14.96
C ILE A 12 2.95 10.39 -13.82
N THR A 13 2.37 10.83 -12.71
CA THR A 13 1.98 9.96 -11.59
C THR A 13 1.08 8.81 -12.07
N LEU A 14 0.02 9.13 -12.84
CA LEU A 14 -0.92 8.12 -13.34
C LEU A 14 -0.23 7.09 -14.23
N ILE A 15 0.62 7.53 -15.16
CA ILE A 15 1.38 6.63 -16.04
C ILE A 15 2.34 5.76 -15.20
N GLY A 16 3.00 6.34 -14.19
CA GLY A 16 3.82 5.62 -13.24
C GLY A 16 3.05 4.49 -12.56
N SER A 17 1.87 4.79 -12.01
CA SER A 17 1.00 3.82 -11.34
C SER A 17 0.57 2.68 -12.27
N MET A 18 0.39 2.93 -13.57
CA MET A 18 0.03 1.87 -14.53
C MET A 18 1.13 0.81 -14.70
N PHE A 19 2.41 1.15 -14.46
CA PHE A 19 3.47 0.15 -14.44
C PHE A 19 3.27 -0.86 -13.30
N LEU A 20 2.84 -0.40 -12.12
CA LEU A 20 2.58 -1.28 -10.98
C LEU A 20 1.33 -2.15 -11.20
N VAL A 21 0.26 -1.58 -11.78
CA VAL A 21 -0.94 -2.36 -12.16
C VAL A 21 -0.58 -3.47 -13.15
N THR A 22 0.24 -3.13 -14.15
CA THR A 22 0.74 -4.11 -15.14
C THR A 22 1.57 -5.19 -14.45
N SER A 23 2.46 -4.79 -13.54
CA SER A 23 3.29 -5.70 -12.75
C SER A 23 2.45 -6.68 -11.93
N ALA A 24 1.50 -6.20 -11.13
CA ALA A 24 0.60 -7.05 -10.35
C ALA A 24 -0.25 -7.99 -11.24
N SER A 25 -0.68 -7.51 -12.41
CA SER A 25 -1.45 -8.31 -13.37
C SER A 25 -0.62 -9.46 -13.97
N LEU A 26 0.66 -9.21 -14.29
CA LEU A 26 1.58 -10.27 -14.70
C LEU A 26 1.73 -11.33 -13.61
N GLY A 27 1.88 -10.90 -12.35
CA GLY A 27 1.88 -11.80 -11.20
C GLY A 27 0.62 -12.66 -11.18
N PHE A 28 -0.56 -12.06 -11.31
CA PHE A 28 -1.84 -12.77 -11.26
C PHE A 28 -1.97 -13.83 -12.36
N ILE A 29 -1.50 -13.52 -13.57
CA ILE A 29 -1.55 -14.44 -14.72
C ILE A 29 -0.62 -15.64 -14.52
N TYR A 30 0.59 -15.43 -13.99
CA TYR A 30 1.63 -16.47 -13.93
C TYR A 30 1.75 -17.18 -12.57
N SER A 31 1.23 -16.57 -11.50
CA SER A 31 1.25 -17.11 -10.12
C SER A 31 -0.02 -16.65 -9.37
N PRO A 32 -1.20 -17.21 -9.70
CA PRO A 32 -2.49 -16.74 -9.19
C PRO A 32 -2.70 -16.96 -7.68
N GLN A 33 -1.98 -17.89 -7.07
CA GLN A 33 -1.97 -18.10 -5.61
C GLN A 33 -0.71 -17.55 -4.93
N LEU A 34 0.19 -16.90 -5.68
CA LEU A 34 1.46 -16.34 -5.18
C LEU A 34 2.42 -17.37 -4.56
N ASP A 35 2.22 -18.66 -4.80
CA ASP A 35 2.93 -19.77 -4.16
C ASP A 35 3.69 -20.66 -5.17
N SER A 36 3.59 -20.32 -6.46
CA SER A 36 4.20 -21.03 -7.57
C SER A 36 5.18 -20.13 -8.33
N PRO A 37 6.30 -20.68 -8.85
CA PRO A 37 7.33 -19.89 -9.50
C PRO A 37 6.83 -19.38 -10.86
N PRO A 38 6.70 -18.06 -11.08
CA PRO A 38 6.40 -17.55 -12.41
C PRO A 38 7.65 -17.68 -13.30
N PRO A 39 7.49 -17.60 -14.64
CA PRO A 39 8.62 -17.58 -15.55
C PRO A 39 9.61 -16.45 -15.22
N ARG A 40 10.92 -16.71 -15.35
CA ARG A 40 11.97 -15.80 -14.88
C ARG A 40 11.91 -14.38 -15.46
N TRP A 41 11.39 -14.24 -16.69
CA TRP A 41 11.21 -12.93 -17.31
C TRP A 41 10.16 -12.08 -16.59
N VAL A 42 9.19 -12.70 -15.88
CA VAL A 42 8.16 -12.00 -15.10
C VAL A 42 8.81 -11.27 -13.93
N HIS A 43 9.78 -11.87 -13.24
CA HIS A 43 10.57 -11.17 -12.21
C HIS A 43 11.36 -10.00 -12.80
N LEU A 44 11.98 -10.18 -13.96
CA LEU A 44 12.68 -9.09 -14.63
C LEU A 44 11.71 -7.94 -15.00
N ALA A 45 10.52 -8.28 -15.48
CA ALA A 45 9.47 -7.32 -15.78
C ALA A 45 9.02 -6.58 -14.51
N HIS A 46 8.79 -7.27 -13.39
CA HIS A 46 8.47 -6.63 -12.11
C HIS A 46 9.54 -5.61 -11.71
N GLY A 47 10.82 -5.97 -11.79
CA GLY A 47 11.93 -5.07 -11.46
C GLY A 47 11.99 -3.83 -12.37
N ILE A 48 11.85 -4.01 -13.68
CA ILE A 48 11.86 -2.89 -14.63
C ILE A 48 10.65 -1.98 -14.42
N LEU A 49 9.45 -2.54 -14.25
CA LEU A 49 8.21 -1.77 -14.06
C LEU A 49 8.26 -0.97 -12.75
N LEU A 50 8.79 -1.55 -11.67
CA LEU A 50 8.97 -0.86 -10.40
C LEU A 50 10.02 0.27 -10.49
N PHE A 51 11.14 0.03 -11.15
CA PHE A 51 12.13 1.08 -11.42
C PHE A 51 11.54 2.25 -12.22
N LEU A 52 10.69 1.94 -13.23
CA LEU A 52 9.99 2.97 -14.00
C LEU A 52 8.97 3.73 -13.13
N TYR A 53 8.19 3.06 -12.29
CA TYR A 53 7.29 3.71 -11.35
C TYR A 53 8.05 4.70 -10.44
N GLN A 54 9.09 4.24 -9.74
CA GLN A 54 9.90 5.11 -8.87
C GLN A 54 10.49 6.30 -9.63
N THR A 55 10.91 6.08 -10.88
CA THR A 55 11.44 7.17 -11.71
C THR A 55 10.36 8.20 -12.05
N PHE A 56 9.14 7.77 -12.37
CA PHE A 56 8.04 8.66 -12.74
C PHE A 56 7.53 9.45 -11.52
N ASP A 57 7.39 8.76 -10.39
CA ASP A 57 7.10 9.32 -9.07
C ASP A 57 8.09 10.45 -8.73
N ALA A 58 9.40 10.17 -8.73
CA ALA A 58 10.40 11.20 -8.44
C ALA A 58 10.45 12.38 -9.45
N VAL A 59 9.90 12.20 -10.64
CA VAL A 59 9.91 13.20 -11.71
C VAL A 59 8.67 14.09 -11.69
N ASP A 60 7.53 13.65 -11.17
CA ASP A 60 6.31 14.45 -11.19
C ASP A 60 6.43 15.73 -10.34
N GLY A 61 7.05 15.68 -9.16
CA GLY A 61 7.25 16.82 -8.28
C GLY A 61 8.33 17.75 -8.82
N LYS A 62 9.33 17.20 -9.51
CA LYS A 62 10.33 18.00 -10.26
C LYS A 62 9.65 18.75 -11.40
N GLN A 63 8.74 18.10 -12.12
CA GLN A 63 7.94 18.73 -13.16
C GLN A 63 7.04 19.81 -12.56
N ALA A 64 6.34 19.53 -11.45
CA ALA A 64 5.45 20.48 -10.77
C ALA A 64 6.16 21.78 -10.38
N ARG A 65 7.41 21.68 -9.89
CA ARG A 65 8.26 22.83 -9.56
C ARG A 65 8.73 23.55 -10.83
N ARG A 66 9.17 22.81 -11.84
CA ARG A 66 9.64 23.37 -13.12
C ARG A 66 8.56 24.14 -13.87
N THR A 67 7.33 23.63 -13.89
CA THR A 67 6.19 24.24 -14.59
C THR A 67 5.37 25.18 -13.71
N ASN A 68 5.79 25.40 -12.46
CA ASN A 68 5.07 26.19 -11.45
C ASN A 68 3.58 25.80 -11.33
N SER A 69 3.32 24.49 -11.31
CA SER A 69 1.96 23.91 -11.31
C SER A 69 1.71 23.01 -10.09
N SER A 70 2.42 23.27 -8.98
CA SER A 70 2.18 22.59 -7.71
C SER A 70 0.78 22.94 -7.17
N SER A 71 0.05 21.95 -6.66
CA SER A 71 -1.31 22.16 -6.16
C SER A 71 -1.72 21.09 -5.12
N PRO A 72 -2.69 21.37 -4.23
CA PRO A 72 -3.26 20.38 -3.32
C PRO A 72 -3.80 19.13 -4.03
N LEU A 73 -4.33 19.30 -5.24
CA LEU A 73 -4.77 18.18 -6.08
C LEU A 73 -3.60 17.27 -6.46
N GLY A 74 -2.46 17.86 -6.83
CA GLY A 74 -1.26 17.11 -7.19
C GLY A 74 -0.76 16.29 -6.01
N GLU A 75 -0.66 16.92 -4.84
CA GLU A 75 -0.25 16.25 -3.60
C GLU A 75 -1.21 15.10 -3.21
N LEU A 76 -2.52 15.32 -3.28
CA LEU A 76 -3.50 14.26 -2.99
C LEU A 76 -3.42 13.11 -4.00
N PHE A 77 -3.22 13.42 -5.27
CA PHE A 77 -3.16 12.43 -6.35
C PHE A 77 -1.91 11.56 -6.24
N ASP A 78 -0.78 12.17 -5.93
CA ASP A 78 0.53 11.54 -5.70
C ASP A 78 0.47 10.54 -4.53
N HIS A 79 0.16 11.02 -3.32
CA HIS A 79 0.00 10.15 -2.15
C HIS A 79 -1.08 9.09 -2.33
N GLY A 80 -2.16 9.40 -3.07
CA GLY A 80 -3.22 8.45 -3.38
C GLY A 80 -2.73 7.30 -4.27
N CYS A 81 -1.83 7.58 -5.21
CA CYS A 81 -1.17 6.57 -6.05
C CYS A 81 -0.16 5.75 -5.24
N ASP A 82 0.65 6.39 -4.39
CA ASP A 82 1.63 5.70 -3.54
C ASP A 82 0.98 4.75 -2.53
N ALA A 83 -0.20 5.11 -2.03
CA ALA A 83 -0.98 4.21 -1.18
C ALA A 83 -1.40 2.93 -1.92
N LEU A 84 -1.79 3.05 -3.19
CA LEU A 84 -2.10 1.89 -4.02
C LEU A 84 -0.84 1.14 -4.45
N ALA A 85 0.30 1.83 -4.61
CA ALA A 85 1.58 1.22 -4.92
C ALA A 85 1.97 0.18 -3.87
N CYS A 86 1.77 0.47 -2.58
CA CYS A 86 1.96 -0.50 -1.49
C CYS A 86 1.25 -1.84 -1.76
N THR A 87 0.08 -1.80 -2.40
CA THR A 87 -0.75 -2.98 -2.72
C THR A 87 -0.22 -3.72 -3.93
N PHE A 88 -0.01 -3.02 -5.04
CA PHE A 88 0.43 -3.64 -6.29
C PHE A 88 1.86 -4.18 -6.18
N GLU A 89 2.73 -3.49 -5.46
CA GLU A 89 4.10 -3.94 -5.20
C GLU A 89 4.12 -5.17 -4.28
N ALA A 90 3.30 -5.20 -3.23
CA ALA A 90 3.21 -6.38 -2.38
C ALA A 90 2.76 -7.61 -3.18
N LEU A 91 1.79 -7.45 -4.09
CA LEU A 91 1.36 -8.54 -4.99
C LEU A 91 2.49 -9.00 -5.94
N ALA A 92 3.18 -8.07 -6.58
CA ALA A 92 4.31 -8.38 -7.47
C ALA A 92 5.48 -9.05 -6.71
N PHE A 93 5.79 -8.56 -5.50
CA PHE A 93 6.80 -9.14 -4.64
C PHE A 93 6.38 -10.51 -4.11
N GLY A 94 5.10 -10.70 -3.75
CA GLY A 94 4.54 -11.99 -3.37
C GLY A 94 4.73 -13.03 -4.47
N SER A 95 4.47 -12.65 -5.72
CA SER A 95 4.69 -13.51 -6.88
C SER A 95 6.18 -13.83 -7.08
N THR A 96 7.05 -12.88 -6.78
CA THR A 96 8.51 -13.05 -6.85
C THR A 96 9.05 -13.97 -5.77
N ALA A 97 8.57 -13.80 -4.54
CA ALA A 97 9.03 -14.54 -3.38
C ALA A 97 8.32 -15.90 -3.19
N MET A 98 7.28 -16.18 -3.99
CA MET A 98 6.42 -17.34 -3.85
C MET A 98 5.88 -17.53 -2.42
N CYS A 99 5.51 -16.42 -1.77
CA CYS A 99 5.19 -16.44 -0.34
C CYS A 99 3.70 -16.64 -0.04
N GLY A 100 2.85 -16.84 -1.05
CA GLY A 100 1.44 -17.20 -0.90
C GLY A 100 0.70 -16.20 0.01
N LYS A 101 0.02 -16.74 1.03
CA LYS A 101 -0.67 -15.94 2.05
C LYS A 101 0.23 -14.94 2.79
N ASP A 102 1.54 -15.22 2.90
CA ASP A 102 2.47 -14.31 3.60
C ASP A 102 2.71 -13.02 2.80
N THR A 103 2.24 -12.94 1.54
CA THR A 103 2.16 -11.69 0.78
C THR A 103 1.35 -10.62 1.51
N PHE A 104 0.30 -11.01 2.25
CA PHE A 104 -0.46 -10.09 3.08
C PHE A 104 0.45 -9.38 4.10
N TRP A 105 1.41 -10.08 4.70
CA TRP A 105 2.34 -9.48 5.64
C TRP A 105 3.37 -8.56 4.97
N PHE A 106 3.76 -8.85 3.73
CA PHE A 106 4.56 -7.91 2.92
C PHE A 106 3.79 -6.61 2.63
N TRP A 107 2.49 -6.72 2.34
CA TRP A 107 1.63 -5.54 2.25
C TRP A 107 1.55 -4.79 3.58
N VAL A 108 1.40 -5.48 4.71
CA VAL A 108 1.36 -4.86 6.05
C VAL A 108 2.62 -4.07 6.37
N ILE A 109 3.81 -4.61 6.10
CA ILE A 109 5.07 -3.91 6.38
C ILE A 109 5.30 -2.69 5.47
N SER A 110 4.56 -2.57 4.36
CA SER A 110 4.52 -1.36 3.54
C SER A 110 3.45 -0.38 4.03
N ALA A 111 2.22 -0.87 4.21
CA ALA A 111 1.05 -0.06 4.56
C ALA A 111 1.17 0.59 5.95
N VAL A 112 1.71 -0.13 6.95
CA VAL A 112 1.81 0.38 8.33
C VAL A 112 2.76 1.58 8.44
N PRO A 113 4.03 1.52 7.97
CA PRO A 113 4.89 2.70 7.93
C PRO A 113 4.31 3.84 7.10
N PHE A 114 3.72 3.53 5.93
CA PHE A 114 3.14 4.54 5.05
C PHE A 114 1.97 5.29 5.72
N TYR A 115 1.06 4.56 6.36
CA TYR A 115 -0.03 5.17 7.13
C TYR A 115 0.51 6.00 8.30
N GLY A 116 1.53 5.49 8.98
CA GLY A 116 2.20 6.20 10.08
C GLY A 116 2.85 7.50 9.64
N ALA A 117 3.50 7.52 8.46
CA ALA A 117 4.10 8.71 7.87
C ALA A 117 3.03 9.70 7.39
N THR A 118 1.93 9.22 6.81
CA THR A 118 0.78 10.07 6.44
C THR A 118 0.15 10.70 7.68
N TRP A 119 0.02 9.94 8.76
CA TRP A 119 -0.46 10.42 10.05
C TRP A 119 0.50 11.45 10.65
N GLU A 120 1.80 11.19 10.63
CA GLU A 120 2.80 12.17 11.04
C GLU A 120 2.70 13.46 10.22
N HIS A 121 2.54 13.34 8.90
CA HIS A 121 2.41 14.47 7.99
C HIS A 121 1.22 15.36 8.37
N PHE A 122 0.06 14.77 8.69
CA PHE A 122 -1.13 15.50 9.15
C PHE A 122 -0.86 16.38 10.38
N PHE A 123 -0.01 15.94 11.32
CA PHE A 123 0.28 16.71 12.54
C PHE A 123 1.42 17.71 12.37
N THR A 124 2.46 17.31 11.64
CA THR A 124 3.70 18.08 11.48
C THR A 124 3.61 19.12 10.36
N ASN A 125 2.69 18.95 9.40
CA ASN A 125 2.57 19.70 8.15
C ASN A 125 3.80 19.61 7.24
N THR A 126 4.65 18.61 7.46
CA THR A 126 5.84 18.35 6.65
C THR A 126 6.04 16.84 6.53
N LEU A 127 6.18 16.33 5.31
CA LEU A 127 6.57 14.94 5.11
C LEU A 127 8.05 14.76 5.47
N ILE A 128 8.32 14.11 6.60
CA ILE A 128 9.68 13.92 7.11
C ILE A 128 10.25 12.63 6.51
N LEU A 129 11.06 12.76 5.46
CA LEU A 129 11.79 11.64 4.87
C LEU A 129 13.22 11.58 5.42
N PRO A 130 13.59 10.54 6.19
CA PRO A 130 14.97 10.32 6.58
C PRO A 130 15.85 9.99 5.36
N VAL A 131 17.17 10.07 5.55
CA VAL A 131 18.15 9.78 4.49
C VAL A 131 17.94 8.40 3.87
N VAL A 132 17.58 7.41 4.70
CA VAL A 132 17.13 6.09 4.26
C VAL A 132 15.62 6.02 4.46
N ASN A 133 14.85 5.95 3.39
CA ASN A 133 13.39 5.98 3.40
C ASN A 133 12.78 4.92 2.47
N GLY A 134 11.49 4.67 2.66
CA GLY A 134 10.74 3.71 1.85
C GLY A 134 10.72 4.05 0.34
N PRO A 135 10.28 5.26 -0.06
CA PRO A 135 10.16 5.64 -1.47
C PRO A 135 11.47 5.58 -2.27
N THR A 136 12.63 5.73 -1.61
CA THR A 136 13.94 5.70 -2.28
C THR A 136 14.62 4.34 -2.13
N GLU A 137 15.14 4.03 -0.95
CA GLU A 137 15.91 2.80 -0.71
C GLU A 137 15.02 1.56 -0.65
N GLY A 138 13.80 1.68 -0.11
CA GLY A 138 12.85 0.57 -0.04
C GLY A 138 12.47 0.05 -1.42
N LEU A 139 11.99 0.94 -2.30
CA LEU A 139 11.66 0.58 -3.69
C LEU A 139 12.88 0.04 -4.46
N MET A 140 14.07 0.60 -4.20
CA MET A 140 15.32 0.09 -4.75
C MET A 140 15.60 -1.35 -4.35
N LEU A 141 15.51 -1.66 -3.06
CA LEU A 141 15.71 -3.02 -2.56
C LEU A 141 14.73 -4.01 -3.21
N ILE A 142 13.47 -3.59 -3.41
CA ILE A 142 12.45 -4.43 -4.03
C ILE A 142 12.76 -4.68 -5.52
N TYR A 143 13.05 -3.66 -6.34
CA TYR A 143 13.36 -3.92 -7.76
C TYR A 143 14.68 -4.65 -7.96
N VAL A 144 15.69 -4.42 -7.11
CA VAL A 144 16.92 -5.21 -7.12
C VAL A 144 16.61 -6.66 -6.73
N GLY A 145 15.75 -6.87 -5.75
CA GLY A 145 15.25 -8.20 -5.36
C GLY A 145 14.56 -8.93 -6.50
N HIS A 146 13.71 -8.25 -7.28
CA HIS A 146 13.10 -8.79 -8.49
C HIS A 146 14.14 -9.21 -9.54
N ILE A 147 15.09 -8.33 -9.85
CA ILE A 147 16.15 -8.61 -10.84
C ILE A 147 17.05 -9.77 -10.37
N PHE A 148 17.42 -9.78 -9.09
CA PHE A 148 18.17 -10.88 -8.47
C PHE A 148 17.41 -12.20 -8.61
N THR A 149 16.11 -12.20 -8.32
CA THR A 149 15.27 -13.40 -8.45
C THR A 149 15.19 -13.90 -9.90
N ALA A 150 15.19 -13.00 -10.89
CA ALA A 150 15.29 -13.38 -12.30
C ALA A 150 16.60 -14.15 -12.63
N LEU A 151 17.66 -13.96 -11.83
CA LEU A 151 18.96 -14.62 -11.97
C LEU A 151 19.13 -15.89 -11.11
N VAL A 152 18.48 -15.99 -9.96
CA VAL A 152 18.62 -17.16 -9.07
C VAL A 152 17.43 -18.12 -9.09
N GLY A 153 16.26 -17.69 -9.57
CA GLY A 153 15.00 -18.42 -9.47
C GLY A 153 14.22 -18.06 -8.21
N ALA A 154 12.89 -18.16 -8.28
CA ALA A 154 12.00 -17.82 -7.18
C ALA A 154 12.12 -18.81 -6.00
N GLU A 155 12.56 -20.05 -6.27
CA GLU A 155 12.77 -21.11 -5.29
C GLU A 155 13.79 -20.71 -4.22
N TRP A 156 14.70 -19.78 -4.53
CA TRP A 156 15.65 -19.22 -3.57
C TRP A 156 14.96 -18.61 -2.34
N TRP A 157 13.76 -18.05 -2.50
CA TRP A 157 13.01 -17.41 -1.42
C TRP A 157 12.39 -18.40 -0.44
N VAL A 158 12.05 -19.60 -0.89
CA VAL A 158 11.42 -20.64 -0.05
C VAL A 158 12.44 -21.58 0.60
N HIS A 159 13.69 -21.57 0.12
CA HIS A 159 14.79 -22.22 0.83
C HIS A 159 14.96 -21.65 2.24
N GLN A 160 15.40 -22.50 3.16
CA GLN A 160 15.81 -22.08 4.50
C GLN A 160 16.88 -20.99 4.39
N PHE A 161 16.74 -19.92 5.17
CA PHE A 161 17.60 -18.74 5.10
C PHE A 161 19.09 -19.09 5.25
N GLY A 162 19.42 -20.02 6.14
CA GLY A 162 20.80 -20.49 6.34
C GLY A 162 21.39 -21.19 5.12
N LYS A 163 20.56 -21.73 4.21
CA LYS A 163 20.99 -22.30 2.93
C LYS A 163 21.13 -21.22 1.84
N SER A 164 20.22 -20.26 1.83
CA SER A 164 20.25 -19.14 0.87
C SER A 164 21.40 -18.17 1.12
N LEU A 165 21.76 -17.93 2.39
CA LEU A 165 22.89 -17.10 2.82
C LEU A 165 23.75 -17.85 3.85
N PRO A 166 24.62 -18.79 3.42
CA PRO A 166 25.41 -19.64 4.32
C PRO A 166 26.30 -18.89 5.31
N PHE A 167 26.76 -17.69 4.96
CA PHE A 167 27.59 -16.86 5.84
C PHE A 167 26.80 -16.26 7.02
N LEU A 168 25.46 -16.30 7.00
CA LEU A 168 24.58 -15.88 8.09
C LEU A 168 23.92 -17.06 8.82
N SER A 169 24.32 -18.30 8.53
CA SER A 169 23.73 -19.51 9.12
C SER A 169 23.95 -19.65 10.63
N TRP A 170 24.84 -18.84 11.21
CA TRP A 170 25.15 -18.83 12.64
C TRP A 170 24.04 -18.22 13.51
N VAL A 171 23.02 -17.58 12.91
CA VAL A 171 21.84 -17.04 13.61
C VAL A 171 20.72 -18.09 13.63
N PRO A 172 20.55 -18.87 14.73
CA PRO A 172 19.73 -20.10 14.69
C PRO A 172 18.23 -19.85 14.47
N ILE A 173 17.74 -18.69 14.92
CA ILE A 173 16.32 -18.31 14.77
C ILE A 173 15.99 -18.00 13.30
N LEU A 174 16.93 -17.38 12.58
CA LEU A 174 16.72 -17.02 11.18
C LEU A 174 17.07 -18.18 10.24
N SER A 175 18.08 -18.99 10.57
CA SER A 175 18.61 -20.04 9.68
C SER A 175 17.57 -21.06 9.24
N GLU A 176 16.62 -21.39 10.11
CA GLU A 176 15.62 -22.46 9.89
C GLU A 176 14.36 -22.00 9.17
N VAL A 177 14.07 -20.70 9.13
CA VAL A 177 12.86 -20.18 8.47
C VAL A 177 13.08 -19.98 6.96
N PRO A 178 12.02 -20.00 6.14
CA PRO A 178 12.14 -19.62 4.73
C PRO A 178 12.74 -18.23 4.57
N THR A 179 13.54 -18.05 3.51
CA THR A 179 14.28 -16.81 3.26
C THR A 179 13.36 -15.59 3.17
N TYR A 180 12.19 -15.71 2.55
CA TYR A 180 11.21 -14.62 2.52
C TYR A 180 10.72 -14.22 3.92
N ARG A 181 10.53 -15.18 4.85
CA ARG A 181 10.13 -14.87 6.25
C ARG A 181 11.26 -14.21 7.02
N ALA A 182 12.50 -14.68 6.82
CA ALA A 182 13.66 -14.02 7.42
C ALA A 182 13.75 -12.55 6.96
N VAL A 183 13.58 -12.29 5.65
CA VAL A 183 13.54 -10.91 5.11
C VAL A 183 12.39 -10.12 5.73
N LEU A 184 11.19 -10.68 5.82
CA LEU A 184 10.05 -10.04 6.48
C LEU A 184 10.37 -9.64 7.94
N TYR A 185 10.94 -10.55 8.74
CA TYR A 185 11.31 -10.28 10.13
C TYR A 185 12.40 -9.21 10.25
N LEU A 186 13.41 -9.26 9.37
CA LEU A 186 14.46 -8.26 9.32
C LEU A 186 13.90 -6.87 8.94
N MET A 187 12.99 -6.79 7.97
CA MET A 187 12.31 -5.54 7.63
C MET A 187 11.46 -5.01 8.79
N ILE A 188 10.76 -5.87 9.52
CA ILE A 188 10.01 -5.46 10.71
C ILE A 188 10.96 -4.86 11.76
N ALA A 189 12.05 -5.58 12.08
CA ALA A 189 12.98 -5.20 13.14
C ALA A 189 13.76 -3.92 12.81
N PHE A 190 14.23 -3.78 11.57
CA PHE A 190 15.18 -2.73 11.19
C PHE A 190 14.59 -1.58 10.37
N ALA A 191 13.39 -1.75 9.78
CA ALA A 191 12.72 -0.69 9.03
C ALA A 191 11.41 -0.24 9.68
N VAL A 192 10.47 -1.16 9.92
CA VAL A 192 9.11 -0.82 10.40
C VAL A 192 9.14 -0.27 11.81
N ILE A 193 9.72 -0.99 12.77
CA ILE A 193 9.75 -0.58 14.19
C ILE A 193 10.44 0.78 14.37
N PRO A 194 11.64 1.03 13.79
CA PRO A 194 12.27 2.35 13.87
C PRO A 194 11.42 3.46 13.26
N THR A 195 10.84 3.24 12.08
CA THR A 195 10.01 4.24 11.40
C THR A 195 8.80 4.63 12.24
N LEU A 196 8.05 3.65 12.75
CA LEU A 196 6.90 3.92 13.62
C LEU A 196 7.29 4.63 14.91
N THR A 197 8.44 4.27 15.49
CA THR A 197 8.97 4.91 16.69
C THR A 197 9.22 6.40 16.43
N PHE A 198 9.87 6.75 15.31
CA PHE A 198 10.10 8.14 14.93
C PHE A 198 8.79 8.89 14.65
N ASN A 199 7.86 8.30 13.89
CA ASN A 199 6.56 8.90 13.59
C ASN A 199 5.80 9.25 14.89
N VAL A 200 5.73 8.33 15.84
CA VAL A 200 5.07 8.55 17.14
C VAL A 200 5.79 9.62 17.96
N GLN A 201 7.13 9.58 18.02
CA GLN A 201 7.91 10.59 18.74
C GLN A 201 7.72 12.00 18.18
N ASN A 202 7.69 12.14 16.86
CA ASN A 202 7.52 13.43 16.20
C ASN A 202 6.11 13.98 16.38
N VAL A 203 5.07 13.15 16.21
CA VAL A 203 3.69 13.55 16.52
C VAL A 203 3.55 13.92 17.99
N TYR A 204 4.11 13.12 18.92
CA TYR A 204 4.08 13.43 20.34
C TYR A 204 4.69 14.80 20.65
N LYS A 205 5.87 15.11 20.10
CA LYS A 205 6.52 16.43 20.27
C LYS A 205 5.62 17.57 19.80
N VAL A 206 5.01 17.45 18.63
CA VAL A 206 4.12 18.49 18.08
C VAL A 206 2.83 18.63 18.89
N VAL A 207 2.24 17.51 19.31
CA VAL A 207 1.02 17.50 20.13
C VAL A 207 1.28 18.17 21.48
N GLN A 208 2.40 17.85 22.15
CA GLN A 208 2.79 18.48 23.42
C GLN A 208 3.06 19.98 23.25
N ALA A 209 3.84 20.38 22.24
CA ALA A 209 4.16 21.77 21.96
C ALA A 209 2.90 22.62 21.69
N ARG A 210 1.90 22.03 21.02
CA ARG A 210 0.60 22.68 20.74
C ARG A 210 -0.45 22.50 21.84
N LYS A 211 -0.08 21.93 23.00
CA LYS A 211 -1.01 21.59 24.11
C LYS A 211 -2.25 20.79 23.65
N GLY A 212 -2.07 19.93 22.66
CA GLY A 212 -3.11 19.08 22.10
C GLY A 212 -3.28 17.75 22.84
N SER A 213 -4.26 16.95 22.41
CA SER A 213 -4.52 15.63 22.98
C SER A 213 -3.91 14.52 22.12
N MET A 214 -3.04 13.69 22.73
CA MET A 214 -2.50 12.50 22.08
C MET A 214 -3.58 11.45 21.84
N LEU A 215 -4.62 11.39 22.67
CA LEU A 215 -5.75 10.49 22.48
C LEU A 215 -6.49 10.80 21.16
N LEU A 216 -6.73 12.08 20.86
CA LEU A 216 -7.33 12.49 19.59
C LEU A 216 -6.41 12.19 18.41
N ALA A 217 -5.10 12.28 18.59
CA ALA A 217 -4.14 11.91 17.55
C ALA A 217 -4.18 10.41 17.25
N LEU A 218 -4.15 9.57 18.28
CA LEU A 218 -4.25 8.12 18.16
C LEU A 218 -5.62 7.67 17.63
N ALA A 219 -6.70 8.41 17.92
CA ALA A 219 -8.04 8.11 17.40
C ALA A 219 -8.11 8.17 15.86
N MET A 220 -7.20 8.88 15.19
CA MET A 220 -7.10 8.87 13.72
C MET A 220 -6.52 7.56 13.15
N LEU A 221 -5.83 6.77 13.98
CA LEU A 221 -5.31 5.45 13.59
C LEU A 221 -6.38 4.35 13.70
N TYR A 222 -7.47 4.61 14.43
CA TYR A 222 -8.52 3.63 14.70
C TYR A 222 -9.10 2.97 13.44
N PRO A 223 -9.48 3.69 12.37
CA PRO A 223 -10.06 3.05 11.19
C PRO A 223 -9.12 2.02 10.55
N PHE A 224 -7.82 2.34 10.47
CA PHE A 224 -6.84 1.42 9.90
C PHE A 224 -6.58 0.21 10.80
N VAL A 225 -6.53 0.40 12.12
CA VAL A 225 -6.41 -0.72 13.08
C VAL A 225 -7.61 -1.66 12.99
N VAL A 226 -8.83 -1.12 12.89
CA VAL A 226 -10.05 -1.93 12.75
C VAL A 226 -10.12 -2.64 11.40
N LEU A 227 -9.68 -1.99 10.30
CA LEU A 227 -9.55 -2.65 9.00
C LEU A 227 -8.65 -3.88 9.10
N MET A 228 -7.45 -3.71 9.69
CA MET A 228 -6.49 -4.79 9.88
C MET A 228 -7.04 -5.92 10.75
N ALA A 229 -7.58 -5.59 11.93
CA ALA A 229 -8.16 -6.57 12.83
C ALA A 229 -9.34 -7.30 12.18
N GLY A 230 -10.21 -6.59 11.46
CA GLY A 230 -11.37 -7.17 10.81
C GLY A 230 -11.00 -8.16 9.71
N ILE A 231 -10.00 -7.85 8.88
CA ILE A 231 -9.51 -8.77 7.85
C ILE A 231 -8.86 -10.01 8.47
N LEU A 232 -8.04 -9.85 9.51
CA LEU A 232 -7.41 -10.99 10.20
C LEU A 232 -8.42 -11.87 10.94
N ILE A 233 -9.45 -11.27 11.55
CA ILE A 233 -10.56 -12.00 12.17
C ILE A 233 -11.35 -12.75 11.11
N TRP A 234 -11.64 -12.12 9.97
CA TRP A 234 -12.34 -12.77 8.87
C TRP A 234 -11.55 -13.98 8.34
N ASP A 235 -10.26 -13.82 8.05
CA ASP A 235 -9.40 -14.93 7.61
C ASP A 235 -9.29 -16.05 8.66
N TYR A 236 -9.08 -15.72 9.93
CA TYR A 236 -8.99 -16.71 11.01
C TYR A 236 -10.29 -17.53 11.19
N LEU A 237 -11.44 -16.90 10.99
CA LEU A 237 -12.73 -17.57 11.10
C LEU A 237 -13.11 -18.32 9.82
N SER A 238 -12.54 -17.96 8.67
CA SER A 238 -12.85 -18.53 7.36
C SER A 238 -12.59 -20.04 7.32
N PRO A 239 -13.59 -20.87 6.98
CA PRO A 239 -13.34 -22.29 6.72
C PRO A 239 -12.69 -22.55 5.34
N TYR A 240 -12.63 -21.54 4.46
CA TYR A 240 -12.02 -21.63 3.14
C TYR A 240 -10.61 -21.01 3.05
N ASP A 241 -9.99 -20.59 4.16
CA ASP A 241 -8.68 -19.95 4.19
C ASP A 241 -8.51 -18.88 3.07
N ILE A 242 -9.31 -17.81 3.14
CA ILE A 242 -9.40 -16.80 2.06
C ILE A 242 -8.05 -16.22 1.63
N MET A 243 -7.08 -16.05 2.54
CA MET A 243 -5.74 -15.57 2.19
C MET A 243 -4.91 -16.61 1.43
N VAL A 244 -5.19 -17.90 1.57
CA VAL A 244 -4.51 -18.97 0.81
C VAL A 244 -5.14 -19.11 -0.57
N ASN A 245 -6.47 -19.16 -0.64
CA ASN A 245 -7.18 -19.45 -1.88
C ASN A 245 -7.37 -18.23 -2.79
N TYR A 246 -7.45 -17.03 -2.21
CA TYR A 246 -7.70 -15.78 -2.95
C TYR A 246 -6.80 -14.62 -2.49
N PRO A 247 -5.47 -14.79 -2.39
CA PRO A 247 -4.58 -13.77 -1.83
C PRO A 247 -4.65 -12.44 -2.59
N TYR A 248 -4.78 -12.47 -3.93
CA TYR A 248 -4.93 -11.25 -4.73
C TYR A 248 -6.15 -10.45 -4.34
N MET A 249 -7.30 -11.10 -4.14
CA MET A 249 -8.55 -10.42 -3.83
C MET A 249 -8.52 -9.84 -2.41
N VAL A 250 -7.95 -10.58 -1.45
CA VAL A 250 -7.76 -10.08 -0.08
C VAL A 250 -6.86 -8.84 -0.09
N VAL A 251 -5.66 -8.94 -0.66
CA VAL A 251 -4.69 -7.84 -0.68
C VAL A 251 -5.23 -6.65 -1.50
N LEU A 252 -5.86 -6.88 -2.65
CA LEU A 252 -6.43 -5.81 -3.47
C LEU A 252 -7.60 -5.10 -2.77
N GLY A 253 -8.56 -5.84 -2.23
CA GLY A 253 -9.71 -5.26 -1.53
C GLY A 253 -9.28 -4.47 -0.29
N THR A 254 -8.36 -5.03 0.50
CA THR A 254 -7.81 -4.33 1.67
C THR A 254 -6.94 -3.14 1.25
N GLY A 255 -6.17 -3.26 0.17
CA GLY A 255 -5.37 -2.19 -0.40
C GLY A 255 -6.19 -1.00 -0.91
N LEU A 256 -7.34 -1.25 -1.53
CA LEU A 256 -8.29 -0.21 -1.94
C LEU A 256 -8.93 0.50 -0.74
N ALA A 257 -9.33 -0.27 0.28
CA ALA A 257 -9.82 0.30 1.54
C ALA A 257 -8.73 1.16 2.21
N PHE A 258 -7.49 0.70 2.22
CA PHE A 258 -6.33 1.43 2.72
C PHE A 258 -6.06 2.71 1.92
N GLY A 259 -6.08 2.65 0.59
CA GLY A 259 -5.93 3.83 -0.26
C GLY A 259 -7.00 4.89 0.01
N PHE A 260 -8.24 4.47 0.28
CA PHE A 260 -9.31 5.38 0.70
C PHE A 260 -8.99 6.01 2.06
N LEU A 261 -8.52 5.24 3.04
CA LEU A 261 -8.14 5.74 4.37
C LEU A 261 -7.02 6.79 4.29
N VAL A 262 -5.94 6.49 3.53
CA VAL A 262 -4.85 7.44 3.28
C VAL A 262 -5.41 8.70 2.61
N GLY A 263 -6.15 8.54 1.51
CA GLY A 263 -6.68 9.68 0.75
C GLY A 263 -7.55 10.59 1.60
N ARG A 264 -8.39 10.03 2.49
CA ARG A 264 -9.17 10.81 3.46
C ARG A 264 -8.29 11.53 4.47
N MET A 265 -7.15 10.97 4.86
CA MET A 265 -6.23 11.60 5.81
C MET A 265 -5.48 12.76 5.17
N VAL A 266 -4.97 12.56 3.95
CA VAL A 266 -4.33 13.62 3.15
C VAL A 266 -5.33 14.74 2.86
N LEU A 267 -6.56 14.41 2.45
CA LEU A 267 -7.60 15.42 2.26
C LEU A 267 -7.90 16.19 3.54
N ALA A 268 -8.01 15.50 4.68
CA ALA A 268 -8.23 16.16 5.96
C ALA A 268 -7.07 17.09 6.33
N HIS A 269 -5.83 16.73 5.97
CA HIS A 269 -4.67 17.60 6.12
C HIS A 269 -4.78 18.84 5.23
N LEU A 270 -5.03 18.66 3.93
CA LEU A 270 -5.14 19.74 2.94
C LEU A 270 -6.28 20.73 3.24
N CYS A 271 -7.34 20.26 3.89
CA CYS A 271 -8.48 21.07 4.31
C CYS A 271 -8.36 21.61 5.75
N ASP A 272 -7.22 21.41 6.43
CA ASP A 272 -7.01 21.80 7.83
C ASP A 272 -8.13 21.31 8.78
N GLU A 273 -8.67 20.11 8.53
CA GLU A 273 -9.79 19.60 9.31
C GLU A 273 -9.39 19.33 10.78
N PRO A 274 -10.32 19.44 11.75
CA PRO A 274 -10.02 19.26 13.18
C PRO A 274 -9.49 17.86 13.52
N LYS A 275 -8.56 17.80 14.48
CA LYS A 275 -7.96 16.55 15.00
C LYS A 275 -9.00 15.65 15.65
N GLY A 276 -8.88 14.34 15.45
CA GLY A 276 -9.76 13.34 16.03
C GLY A 276 -10.27 12.32 15.00
N LEU A 277 -11.04 11.35 15.47
CA LEU A 277 -11.59 10.30 14.62
C LEU A 277 -12.42 10.90 13.48
N LYS A 278 -12.02 10.57 12.25
CA LYS A 278 -12.74 10.96 11.04
C LYS A 278 -13.76 9.87 10.73
N THR A 279 -15.01 10.05 11.14
CA THR A 279 -16.08 9.04 10.94
C THR A 279 -16.24 8.62 9.47
N ASN A 280 -16.01 9.54 8.52
CA ASN A 280 -16.03 9.23 7.09
C ASN A 280 -14.96 8.21 6.66
N MET A 281 -13.84 8.08 7.38
CA MET A 281 -12.84 7.03 7.13
C MET A 281 -13.41 5.63 7.43
N CYS A 282 -14.33 5.52 8.40
CA CYS A 282 -14.96 4.26 8.78
C CYS A 282 -15.88 3.69 7.69
N MET A 283 -16.17 4.44 6.60
CA MET A 283 -16.88 3.90 5.45
C MET A 283 -16.17 2.68 4.86
N SER A 284 -14.83 2.66 4.86
CA SER A 284 -14.05 1.49 4.43
C SER A 284 -14.31 0.21 5.24
N LEU A 285 -14.91 0.32 6.43
CA LEU A 285 -15.14 -0.79 7.37
C LEU A 285 -16.54 -1.40 7.25
N VAL A 286 -17.48 -0.73 6.59
CA VAL A 286 -18.92 -1.09 6.61
C VAL A 286 -19.18 -2.51 6.10
N TYR A 287 -18.35 -3.01 5.19
CA TYR A 287 -18.50 -4.36 4.64
C TYR A 287 -18.04 -5.47 5.60
N LEU A 288 -17.08 -5.18 6.50
CA LEU A 288 -16.44 -6.19 7.35
C LEU A 288 -17.41 -6.90 8.31
N PRO A 289 -18.37 -6.22 8.98
CA PRO A 289 -19.36 -6.90 9.81
C PRO A 289 -20.17 -7.96 9.06
N PHE A 290 -20.57 -7.67 7.82
CA PHE A 290 -21.28 -8.64 6.98
C PHE A 290 -20.40 -9.85 6.65
N ALA A 291 -19.15 -9.59 6.24
CA ALA A 291 -18.21 -10.65 5.91
C ALA A 291 -17.90 -11.57 7.11
N ILE A 292 -17.61 -10.99 8.27
CA ILE A 292 -17.36 -11.71 9.52
C ILE A 292 -18.60 -12.50 9.96
N ALA A 293 -19.80 -11.90 9.85
CA ALA A 293 -21.04 -12.59 10.19
C ALA A 293 -21.30 -13.80 9.29
N ASN A 294 -21.08 -13.68 7.97
CA ASN A 294 -21.23 -14.79 7.02
C ASN A 294 -20.32 -15.96 7.38
N THR A 295 -19.05 -15.67 7.65
CA THR A 295 -18.05 -16.67 8.05
C THR A 295 -18.36 -17.29 9.41
N LEU A 296 -18.84 -16.50 10.37
CA LEU A 296 -19.28 -17.02 11.66
C LEU A 296 -20.46 -17.98 11.51
N THR A 297 -21.42 -17.69 10.62
CA THR A 297 -22.51 -18.65 10.32
C THR A 297 -21.96 -19.96 9.77
N ALA A 298 -20.95 -19.90 8.88
CA ALA A 298 -20.31 -21.12 8.38
C ALA A 298 -19.72 -21.97 9.52
N ARG A 299 -19.05 -21.33 10.49
CA ARG A 299 -18.46 -22.03 11.65
C ARG A 299 -19.51 -22.64 12.58
N LEU A 300 -20.69 -22.02 12.67
CA LEU A 300 -21.81 -22.51 13.47
C LEU A 300 -22.67 -23.57 12.75
N ASN A 301 -22.52 -23.70 11.43
CA ASN A 301 -23.34 -24.55 10.57
C ASN A 301 -22.48 -25.58 9.80
N ASP A 302 -21.64 -26.31 10.54
CA ASP A 302 -20.79 -27.41 10.03
C ASP A 302 -19.94 -27.05 8.80
N GLY A 303 -19.49 -25.79 8.70
CA GLY A 303 -18.66 -25.29 7.60
C GLY A 303 -19.43 -24.78 6.38
N ILE A 304 -20.77 -24.77 6.41
CA ILE A 304 -21.60 -24.31 5.29
C ILE A 304 -21.95 -22.82 5.47
N PRO A 305 -21.32 -21.91 4.71
CA PRO A 305 -21.62 -20.48 4.82
C PRO A 305 -23.00 -20.14 4.21
N LEU A 306 -23.57 -19.00 4.62
CA LEU A 306 -24.81 -18.47 4.02
C LEU A 306 -24.60 -18.07 2.55
N VAL A 307 -23.43 -17.48 2.27
CA VAL A 307 -22.96 -17.11 0.93
C VAL A 307 -21.53 -17.64 0.78
N GLU A 308 -21.21 -18.26 -0.35
CA GLU A 308 -19.85 -18.75 -0.59
C GLU A 308 -18.84 -17.60 -0.43
N GLU A 309 -17.74 -17.87 0.29
CA GLU A 309 -16.80 -16.82 0.70
C GLU A 309 -16.13 -16.13 -0.49
N LYS A 310 -16.01 -16.81 -1.63
CA LYS A 310 -15.55 -16.21 -2.89
C LYS A 310 -16.44 -15.02 -3.31
N TRP A 311 -17.76 -15.14 -3.22
CA TRP A 311 -18.69 -14.08 -3.60
C TRP A 311 -18.70 -12.94 -2.59
N VAL A 312 -18.55 -13.27 -1.30
CA VAL A 312 -18.37 -12.25 -0.24
C VAL A 312 -17.07 -11.47 -0.46
N LEU A 313 -15.99 -12.15 -0.80
CA LEU A 313 -14.70 -11.51 -1.09
C LEU A 313 -14.73 -10.68 -2.38
N LEU A 314 -15.41 -11.16 -3.42
CA LEU A 314 -15.67 -10.36 -4.62
C LEU A 314 -16.49 -9.12 -4.29
N GLY A 315 -17.55 -9.27 -3.49
CA GLY A 315 -18.38 -8.16 -3.01
C GLY A 315 -17.56 -7.13 -2.21
N TYR A 316 -16.63 -7.59 -1.38
CA TYR A 316 -15.68 -6.72 -0.68
C TYR A 316 -14.78 -5.93 -1.64
N CYS A 317 -14.22 -6.58 -2.66
CA CYS A 317 -13.41 -5.92 -3.69
C CYS A 317 -14.22 -4.89 -4.49
N VAL A 318 -15.44 -5.25 -4.89
CA VAL A 318 -16.34 -4.33 -5.62
C VAL A 318 -16.71 -3.14 -4.74
N TYR A 319 -17.05 -3.38 -3.47
CA TYR A 319 -17.38 -2.33 -2.51
C TYR A 319 -16.23 -1.35 -2.30
N THR A 320 -15.04 -1.86 -1.99
CA THR A 320 -13.85 -1.03 -1.74
C THR A 320 -13.36 -0.32 -2.99
N GLY A 321 -13.44 -0.98 -4.16
CA GLY A 321 -13.17 -0.36 -5.45
C GLY A 321 -14.13 0.77 -5.79
N ALA A 322 -15.44 0.55 -5.62
CA ALA A 322 -16.46 1.59 -5.84
C ALA A 322 -16.28 2.76 -4.86
N LEU A 323 -15.99 2.48 -3.59
CA LEU A 323 -15.73 3.49 -2.56
C LEU A 323 -14.51 4.36 -2.93
N TYR A 324 -13.38 3.72 -3.30
CA TYR A 324 -12.17 4.43 -3.69
C TYR A 324 -12.38 5.26 -4.96
N LEU A 325 -13.01 4.69 -6.00
CA LEU A 325 -13.28 5.40 -7.25
C LEU A 325 -14.20 6.58 -7.03
N HIS A 326 -15.30 6.40 -6.29
CA HIS A 326 -16.20 7.50 -5.94
C HIS A 326 -15.45 8.62 -5.20
N PHE A 327 -14.64 8.28 -4.20
CA PHE A 327 -13.81 9.24 -3.49
C PHE A 327 -12.86 9.99 -4.43
N ALA A 328 -12.08 9.27 -5.23
CA ALA A 328 -11.11 9.84 -6.14
C ALA A 328 -11.78 10.78 -7.17
N THR A 329 -12.87 10.34 -7.80
CA THR A 329 -13.57 11.16 -8.79
C THR A 329 -14.21 12.41 -8.18
N SER A 330 -14.84 12.27 -7.01
CA SER A 330 -15.52 13.39 -6.35
C SER A 330 -14.51 14.45 -5.89
N VAL A 331 -13.42 14.04 -5.24
CA VAL A 331 -12.42 15.01 -4.76
C VAL A 331 -11.64 15.64 -5.91
N VAL A 332 -11.31 14.89 -6.96
CA VAL A 332 -10.72 15.47 -8.19
C VAL A 332 -11.67 16.52 -8.76
N HIS A 333 -12.97 16.22 -8.88
CA HIS A 333 -13.96 17.16 -9.42
C HIS A 333 -14.12 18.41 -8.54
N GLU A 334 -14.23 18.24 -7.22
CA GLU A 334 -14.37 19.34 -6.27
C GLU A 334 -13.15 20.27 -6.29
N ILE A 335 -11.93 19.72 -6.21
CA ILE A 335 -10.71 20.53 -6.20
C ILE A 335 -10.47 21.19 -7.56
N THR A 336 -10.68 20.49 -8.67
CA THR A 336 -10.54 21.08 -10.02
C THR A 336 -11.52 22.23 -10.23
N THR A 337 -12.76 22.08 -9.77
CA THR A 337 -13.79 23.13 -9.83
C THR A 337 -13.44 24.32 -8.92
N ALA A 338 -13.03 24.05 -7.68
CA ALA A 338 -12.70 25.10 -6.71
C ALA A 338 -11.46 25.92 -7.11
N LEU A 339 -10.45 25.28 -7.69
CA LEU A 339 -9.20 25.92 -8.09
C LEU A 339 -9.18 26.40 -9.56
N GLY A 340 -10.20 26.07 -10.36
CA GLY A 340 -10.24 26.40 -11.79
C GLY A 340 -9.11 25.74 -12.60
N ILE A 341 -8.71 24.52 -12.21
CA ILE A 341 -7.62 23.77 -12.83
C ILE A 341 -8.10 22.49 -13.50
N TYR A 342 -7.37 21.99 -14.50
CA TYR A 342 -7.60 20.65 -15.05
C TYR A 342 -6.71 19.62 -14.34
N CYS A 343 -7.20 18.39 -14.16
CA CYS A 343 -6.41 17.34 -13.50
C CYS A 343 -5.15 16.96 -14.30
N PHE A 344 -5.28 16.78 -15.62
CA PHE A 344 -4.22 16.19 -16.45
C PHE A 344 -3.56 17.14 -17.47
N ARG A 345 -4.02 18.39 -17.58
CA ARG A 345 -3.52 19.34 -18.58
C ARG A 345 -3.13 20.68 -17.96
N ILE A 346 -2.01 21.25 -18.40
CA ILE A 346 -1.64 22.62 -18.05
C ILE A 346 -2.38 23.57 -19.00
N THR A 347 -3.25 24.43 -18.48
CA THR A 347 -3.80 25.57 -19.21
C THR A 347 -2.76 26.68 -19.27
N ARG A 348 -2.53 27.28 -20.45
CA ARG A 348 -1.74 28.51 -20.55
C ARG A 348 -2.45 29.60 -19.75
N LYS A 349 -1.70 30.37 -18.94
CA LYS A 349 -2.13 31.72 -18.59
C LYS A 349 -2.12 32.52 -19.89
N GLU A 350 -3.25 33.11 -20.27
CA GLU A 350 -3.24 34.18 -21.28
C GLU A 350 -2.32 35.29 -20.74
N ALA A 351 -1.41 35.74 -21.59
CA ALA A 351 -0.34 36.67 -21.25
C ALA A 351 -0.85 38.09 -21.02
#